data_AF-A0A078JFF4-F1
#
_entry.id   AF-A0A078JFF4-F1
#
_cell.length_a   1.000
_cell.length_b   1.000
_cell.length_c   1.000
_cell.angle_alpha   90.00
_cell.angle_beta   90.00
_cell.angle_gamma   90.00
#
_symmetry.space_group_name_H-M   'P 1'
#
loop_
_entity.id
_entity.type
_entity.pdbx_description
1 polymer ?
#
loop_
_entity_poly.entity_id
_entity_poly.type
_entity_poly.pdbx_seq_one_letter_code
_entity_poly.pdbx_strand_id
1 'polypeptide(L)'
;MLFTFSKITGHAGSRIGWALVKDKEVAKKMVEYIIVNSIGVSKESQIRTAKILKVLKETCKSEAENFFEYGHEMMKNRWEKLRGVVKESDVFSLPKYPEAYCYFFGKTLGSYPAFAWLGTKEETDLVNELIC
;
A
#
# COMPACT_ATOMS: atom_id res chain seq x y z
N MET A 1 -0.51 15.66 3.60
CA MET A 1 -0.35 14.19 3.56
C MET A 1 -1.40 13.61 2.63
N LEU A 2 -1.04 12.64 1.78
CA LEU A 2 -1.93 12.03 0.78
C LEU A 2 -2.13 10.56 1.09
N PHE A 3 -3.36 10.08 0.94
CA PHE A 3 -3.74 8.69 1.15
C PHE A 3 -4.70 8.22 0.06
N THR A 4 -4.75 6.91 -0.15
CA THR A 4 -5.64 6.29 -1.13
C THR A 4 -6.33 5.06 -0.56
N PHE A 5 -7.63 4.94 -0.82
CA PHE A 5 -8.40 3.77 -0.47
C PHE A 5 -7.90 2.51 -1.20
N SER A 6 -7.38 2.69 -2.42
CA SER A 6 -6.98 1.62 -3.32
C SER A 6 -5.91 0.70 -2.74
N LYS A 7 -4.92 1.26 -2.02
CA LYS A 7 -3.77 0.52 -1.50
C LYS A 7 -3.98 0.01 -0.08
N ILE A 8 -4.97 0.55 0.62
CA ILE A 8 -5.32 0.09 1.96
C ILE A 8 -6.14 -1.20 1.84
N THR A 9 -7.22 -1.20 1.06
CA THR A 9 -8.21 -2.29 1.05
C THR A 9 -8.31 -3.05 -0.27
N GLY A 10 -7.47 -2.74 -1.26
CA GLY A 10 -7.54 -3.34 -2.60
C GLY A 10 -8.68 -2.82 -3.50
N HIS A 11 -9.50 -1.88 -3.02
CA HIS A 11 -10.63 -1.33 -3.79
C HIS A 11 -10.18 -0.24 -4.77
N ALA A 12 -9.31 -0.60 -5.71
CA ALA A 12 -8.71 0.33 -6.67
C ALA A 12 -9.73 1.02 -7.58
N GLY A 13 -10.79 0.28 -7.96
CA GLY A 13 -11.87 0.75 -8.83
C GLY A 13 -12.77 1.82 -8.21
N SER A 14 -12.79 1.99 -6.88
CA SER A 14 -13.61 3.04 -6.24
C SER A 14 -13.09 4.45 -6.51
N ARG A 15 -11.83 4.59 -6.95
CA ARG A 15 -11.17 5.87 -7.25
C ARG A 15 -11.26 6.91 -6.12
N ILE A 16 -11.11 6.48 -4.86
CA ILE A 16 -11.08 7.38 -3.70
C ILE A 16 -9.66 7.56 -3.16
N GLY A 17 -9.28 8.81 -2.98
CA GLY A 17 -8.15 9.26 -2.17
C GLY A 17 -8.52 10.49 -1.36
N TRP A 18 -7.69 10.87 -0.40
CA TRP A 18 -7.89 12.06 0.41
C TRP A 18 -6.57 12.72 0.79
N ALA A 19 -6.65 14.01 1.09
CA ALA A 19 -5.53 14.83 1.51
C ALA A 19 -5.80 15.44 2.90
N LEU A 20 -4.81 15.38 3.79
CA LEU A 20 -4.78 16.16 5.02
C LEU A 20 -3.86 17.36 4.79
N VAL A 21 -4.45 18.56 4.74
CA VAL A 21 -3.78 19.81 4.36
C VAL A 21 -3.84 20.79 5.54
N LYS A 22 -2.68 21.28 5.98
CA LYS A 22 -2.60 22.25 7.09
C LYS A 22 -2.88 23.68 6.63
N ASP A 23 -2.33 24.05 5.48
CA ASP A 23 -2.49 25.38 4.90
C ASP A 23 -3.88 25.52 4.25
N LYS A 24 -4.64 26.51 4.72
CA LYS A 24 -5.99 26.80 4.26
C LYS A 24 -6.03 27.23 2.79
N GLU A 25 -5.06 28.02 2.33
CA GLU A 25 -5.04 28.51 0.95
C GLU A 25 -4.67 27.39 -0.02
N VAL A 26 -3.78 26.49 0.37
CA VAL A 26 -3.51 25.26 -0.40
C VAL A 26 -4.77 24.40 -0.47
N ALA A 27 -5.49 24.21 0.64
CA ALA A 27 -6.72 23.42 0.65
C ALA A 27 -7.81 24.01 -0.26
N LYS A 28 -7.99 25.34 -0.28
CA LYS A 28 -8.93 26.02 -1.19
C LYS A 28 -8.59 25.78 -2.66
N LYS A 29 -7.33 26.00 -3.05
CA LYS A 29 -6.87 25.76 -4.43
C LYS A 29 -7.09 24.31 -4.87
N MET A 30 -6.87 23.34 -3.97
CA MET A 30 -7.15 21.93 -4.25
C MET A 30 -8.66 21.68 -4.48
N VAL A 31 -9.53 22.31 -3.70
CA VAL A 31 -10.99 22.21 -3.87
C VAL A 31 -11.44 22.85 -5.19
N GLU A 32 -10.94 24.04 -5.51
CA GLU A 32 -11.22 24.73 -6.79
C GLU A 32 -10.83 23.87 -7.98
N TYR A 33 -9.64 23.27 -7.95
CA TYR A 33 -9.19 22.33 -8.98
C TYR A 33 -10.16 21.15 -9.16
N ILE A 34 -10.60 20.53 -8.06
CA ILE A 34 -11.54 19.39 -8.10
C ILE A 34 -12.91 19.81 -8.66
N ILE A 35 -13.39 21.01 -8.33
CA ILE A 35 -14.65 21.53 -8.85
C ILE A 35 -14.55 21.70 -10.38
N VAL A 36 -13.48 22.33 -10.88
CA VAL A 36 -13.30 22.57 -12.32
C VAL A 36 -13.02 21.27 -13.08
N ASN A 37 -12.31 20.31 -12.49
CA ASN A 37 -11.92 19.09 -13.17
C ASN A 37 -13.05 18.07 -13.32
N SER A 38 -13.85 17.86 -12.27
CA SER A 38 -14.82 16.76 -12.23
C SER A 38 -16.10 17.06 -11.45
N ILE A 39 -16.32 18.31 -11.01
CA ILE A 39 -17.45 18.71 -10.17
C ILE A 39 -17.53 17.83 -8.91
N GLY A 40 -16.38 17.60 -8.27
CA GLY A 40 -16.29 16.75 -7.10
C GLY A 40 -16.02 15.28 -7.42
N VAL A 41 -16.52 14.39 -6.55
CA VAL A 41 -16.23 12.95 -6.55
C VAL A 41 -17.55 12.18 -6.40
N SER A 42 -17.67 11.00 -7.03
CA SER A 42 -18.87 10.16 -6.95
C SER A 42 -19.34 9.94 -5.51
N LYS A 43 -20.66 10.08 -5.30
CA LYS A 43 -21.29 9.88 -4.00
C LYS A 43 -21.37 8.41 -3.61
N GLU A 44 -21.61 7.54 -4.58
CA GLU A 44 -21.60 6.09 -4.42
C GLU A 44 -20.22 5.60 -3.96
N SER A 45 -19.15 6.08 -4.61
CA SER A 45 -17.78 5.77 -4.20
C SER A 45 -17.47 6.25 -2.78
N GLN A 46 -17.96 7.43 -2.39
CA GLN A 46 -17.82 7.95 -1.02
C GLN A 46 -18.56 7.08 0.00
N ILE A 47 -19.83 6.74 -0.26
CA ILE A 47 -20.66 5.93 0.66
C ILE A 47 -20.08 4.52 0.81
N ARG A 48 -19.69 3.87 -0.28
CA ARG A 48 -19.05 2.54 -0.25
C ARG A 48 -17.75 2.59 0.53
N THR A 49 -16.91 3.60 0.29
CA THR A 49 -15.64 3.77 1.03
C THR A 49 -15.88 3.98 2.52
N ALA A 50 -16.84 4.82 2.89
CA ALA A 50 -17.20 5.05 4.29
C ALA A 50 -17.65 3.77 4.99
N LYS A 51 -18.49 2.95 4.34
CA LYS A 51 -18.94 1.66 4.89
C LYS A 51 -17.78 0.69 5.10
N ILE A 52 -16.88 0.55 4.14
CA ILE A 52 -15.73 -0.35 4.24
C ILE A 52 -14.74 0.13 5.30
N LEU A 53 -14.43 1.44 5.36
CA LEU A 53 -13.55 1.99 6.39
C LEU A 53 -14.15 1.83 7.80
N LYS A 54 -15.47 1.89 7.93
CA LYS A 54 -16.15 1.58 9.20
C LYS A 54 -15.90 0.13 9.63
N VAL A 55 -16.13 -0.82 8.72
CA VAL A 55 -15.85 -2.25 8.98
C VAL A 55 -14.36 -2.46 9.30
N LEU A 56 -13.45 -1.86 8.52
CA LEU A 56 -12.01 -1.91 8.76
C LEU A 56 -11.65 -1.44 10.19
N LYS A 57 -12.22 -0.32 10.64
CA LYS A 57 -12.01 0.19 11.99
C LYS A 57 -12.54 -0.77 13.07
N GLU A 58 -13.62 -1.49 12.79
CA GLU A 58 -14.17 -2.50 13.69
C GLU A 58 -13.26 -3.73 13.75
N THR A 59 -12.67 -4.16 12.63
CA THR A 59 -11.67 -5.26 12.60
C THR A 59 -10.44 -4.98 13.44
N CYS A 60 -10.00 -3.71 13.57
CA CYS A 60 -8.86 -3.36 14.43
C CYS A 60 -9.08 -3.65 15.91
N LYS A 61 -10.34 -3.79 16.35
CA LYS A 61 -10.69 -4.11 17.74
C LYS A 61 -10.88 -5.61 17.98
N SER A 62 -10.95 -6.39 16.90
CA SER A 62 -11.14 -7.83 16.96
C SER A 62 -9.79 -8.52 17.08
N GLU A 63 -9.69 -9.47 18.02
CA GLU A 63 -8.53 -10.36 18.13
C GLU A 63 -8.59 -11.52 17.12
N ALA A 64 -9.78 -11.85 16.60
CA ALA A 64 -9.98 -12.98 15.70
C ALA A 64 -9.86 -12.61 14.20
N GLU A 65 -10.23 -11.39 13.82
CA GLU A 65 -10.28 -10.94 12.43
C GLU A 65 -9.75 -9.51 12.31
N ASN A 66 -8.42 -9.35 12.27
CA ASN A 66 -7.78 -8.06 12.06
C ASN A 66 -7.23 -7.94 10.63
N PHE A 67 -7.78 -7.00 9.86
CA PHE A 67 -7.39 -6.80 8.46
C PHE A 67 -5.89 -6.48 8.29
N PHE A 68 -5.30 -5.70 9.20
CA PHE A 68 -3.91 -5.29 9.10
C PHE A 68 -2.97 -6.43 9.47
N GLU A 69 -3.33 -7.28 10.43
CA GLU A 69 -2.56 -8.49 10.74
C GLU A 69 -2.65 -9.50 9.59
N TYR A 70 -3.83 -9.70 9.04
CA TYR A 70 -4.04 -10.52 7.84
C TYR A 70 -3.19 -10.02 6.66
N GLY A 71 -3.23 -8.72 6.36
CA GLY A 71 -2.46 -8.12 5.27
C GLY A 71 -0.95 -8.22 5.51
N HIS A 72 -0.50 -7.99 6.74
CA HIS A 72 0.90 -8.12 7.11
C HIS A 72 1.41 -9.55 6.95
N GLU A 73 0.67 -10.54 7.45
CA GLU A 73 1.04 -11.96 7.35
C GLU A 73 1.03 -12.44 5.88
N MET A 74 0.05 -12.01 5.08
CA MET A 74 0.05 -12.31 3.65
C MET A 74 1.30 -11.75 2.94
N MET A 75 1.66 -10.49 3.22
CA MET A 75 2.82 -9.87 2.59
C MET A 75 4.13 -10.49 3.07
N LYS A 76 4.24 -10.84 4.35
CA LYS A 76 5.36 -11.60 4.90
C LYS A 76 5.56 -12.92 4.14
N ASN A 77 4.51 -13.74 4.04
CA ASN A 77 4.55 -15.02 3.33
C ASN A 77 4.97 -14.87 1.86
N ARG A 78 4.48 -13.84 1.16
CA ARG A 78 4.89 -13.56 -0.23
C ARG A 78 6.38 -13.21 -0.32
N TRP A 79 6.86 -12.35 0.57
CA TRP A 79 8.25 -11.92 0.58
C TRP A 79 9.23 -13.00 1.02
N GLU A 80 8.84 -13.89 1.93
CA GLU A 80 9.66 -15.05 2.33
C GLU A 80 9.86 -16.00 1.17
N LYS A 81 8.79 -16.32 0.42
CA LYS A 81 8.89 -17.12 -0.81
C LYS A 81 9.78 -16.47 -1.85
N LEU A 82 9.58 -15.19 -2.13
CA LEU A 82 10.39 -14.45 -3.10
C LEU A 82 11.87 -14.40 -2.69
N ARG A 83 12.17 -14.14 -1.41
CA ARG A 83 13.55 -14.14 -0.90
C ARG A 83 14.17 -15.53 -0.92
N GLY A 84 13.39 -16.59 -0.73
CA GLY A 84 13.86 -17.97 -0.92
C GLY A 84 14.43 -18.18 -2.31
N VAL A 85 13.64 -17.87 -3.34
CA VAL A 85 14.04 -18.01 -4.76
C VAL A 85 15.24 -17.12 -5.09
N VAL A 86 15.22 -15.84 -4.68
CA VAL A 86 16.35 -14.93 -4.97
C VAL A 86 17.63 -15.33 -4.26
N LYS A 87 17.55 -15.93 -3.07
CA LYS A 87 18.75 -16.39 -2.33
C LYS A 87 19.44 -17.57 -3.00
N GLU A 88 18.72 -18.38 -3.76
CA GLU A 88 19.27 -19.50 -4.54
C GLU A 88 19.92 -19.06 -5.86
N SER A 89 19.75 -17.79 -6.26
CA SER A 89 20.33 -17.20 -7.46
C SER A 89 21.45 -16.21 -7.11
N ASP A 90 22.58 -16.31 -7.80
CA ASP A 90 23.65 -15.33 -7.69
C ASP A 90 23.44 -14.09 -8.57
N VAL A 91 22.50 -14.17 -9.54
CA VAL A 91 22.20 -13.12 -10.52
C VAL A 91 21.32 -12.04 -9.92
N PHE A 92 20.28 -12.45 -9.18
CA PHE A 92 19.27 -11.51 -8.69
C PHE A 92 19.63 -10.88 -7.36
N SER A 93 19.06 -9.70 -7.11
CA SER A 93 19.20 -8.98 -5.87
C SER A 93 17.88 -8.33 -5.45
N LEU A 94 17.69 -8.23 -4.13
CA LEU A 94 16.57 -7.53 -3.52
C LEU A 94 17.10 -6.54 -2.48
N PRO A 95 16.44 -5.38 -2.30
CA PRO A 95 16.77 -4.45 -1.23
C PRO A 95 16.62 -5.12 0.14
N LYS A 96 17.52 -4.75 1.05
CA LYS A 96 17.42 -5.11 2.47
C LYS A 96 16.64 -4.03 3.19
N TYR A 97 15.63 -4.43 3.94
CA TYR A 97 14.83 -3.52 4.77
C TYR A 97 15.13 -3.80 6.25
N PRO A 98 15.54 -2.79 7.04
CA PRO A 98 15.77 -2.97 8.46
C PRO A 98 14.46 -3.22 9.20
N GLU A 99 14.55 -3.94 10.32
CA GLU A 99 13.44 -4.06 11.26
C GLU A 99 13.26 -2.76 12.05
N ALA A 100 12.02 -2.45 12.40
CA ALA A 100 11.69 -1.27 13.19
C ALA A 100 10.52 -1.57 14.14
N TYR A 101 10.47 -0.83 15.25
CA TYR A 101 9.35 -0.93 16.18
C TYR A 101 8.08 -0.31 15.58
N CYS A 102 7.01 -1.09 15.50
CA CYS A 102 5.73 -0.64 14.99
C CYS A 102 4.79 -0.29 16.15
N TYR A 103 4.49 1.00 16.33
CA TYR A 103 3.55 1.45 17.38
C TYR A 103 2.12 0.93 17.21
N PHE A 104 1.68 0.65 15.98
CA PHE A 104 0.35 0.10 15.73
C PHE A 104 0.20 -1.33 16.25
N PHE A 105 1.23 -2.17 16.05
CA PHE A 105 1.23 -3.56 16.50
C PHE A 105 1.90 -3.78 17.87
N GLY A 106 2.61 -2.78 18.40
CA GLY A 106 3.33 -2.88 19.67
C GLY A 106 4.55 -3.81 19.65
N LYS A 107 5.08 -4.16 18.48
CA LYS A 107 6.20 -5.10 18.29
C LYS A 107 7.18 -4.64 17.21
N THR A 108 8.41 -5.14 17.27
CA THR A 108 9.42 -4.97 16.21
C THR A 108 9.06 -5.86 15.03
N LEU A 109 9.00 -5.27 13.82
CA LEU A 109 8.61 -5.94 12.59
C LEU A 109 9.54 -5.57 11.43
N GLY A 110 9.71 -6.52 10.51
CA GLY A 110 10.30 -6.27 9.20
C GLY A 110 9.33 -5.56 8.25
N SER A 111 9.86 -4.89 7.23
CA SER A 111 9.05 -4.29 6.17
C SER A 111 8.82 -5.26 5.01
N TYR A 112 7.56 -5.35 4.57
CA TYR A 112 7.14 -6.16 3.42
C TYR A 112 6.44 -5.28 2.37
N PRO A 113 7.19 -4.55 1.53
CA PRO A 113 6.63 -3.59 0.58
C PRO A 113 5.66 -4.20 -0.44
N ALA A 114 4.76 -3.40 -0.99
CA ALA A 114 3.80 -3.85 -2.01
C ALA A 114 4.45 -4.25 -3.35
N PHE A 115 5.69 -3.82 -3.59
CA PHE A 115 6.44 -4.09 -4.81
C PHE A 115 7.83 -4.64 -4.46
N ALA A 116 8.30 -5.58 -5.27
CA ALA A 116 9.68 -6.02 -5.24
C ALA A 116 10.50 -5.21 -6.24
N TRP A 117 11.55 -4.55 -5.77
CA TRP A 117 12.55 -3.93 -6.64
C TRP A 117 13.61 -4.97 -6.96
N LEU A 118 13.39 -5.75 -8.01
CA LEU A 118 14.30 -6.81 -8.42
C LEU A 118 15.44 -6.21 -9.25
N GLY A 119 16.67 -6.43 -8.82
CA GLY A 119 17.87 -6.05 -9.57
C GLY A 119 18.62 -7.27 -10.09
N THR A 120 19.43 -7.08 -11.12
CA THR A 120 20.43 -8.04 -11.61
C THR A 120 21.84 -7.52 -11.27
N LYS A 121 22.78 -8.43 -11.02
CA LYS A 121 24.21 -8.10 -10.86
C LYS A 121 24.97 -8.12 -12.17
N GLU A 122 24.36 -8.66 -13.23
CA GLU A 122 24.93 -8.74 -14.56
C GLU A 122 24.55 -7.48 -15.36
N GLU A 123 25.33 -7.13 -16.38
CA GLU A 123 24.96 -6.06 -17.33
C GLU A 123 23.91 -6.55 -18.32
N THR A 124 22.75 -6.95 -17.82
CA THR A 124 21.64 -7.47 -18.63
C THR A 124 20.42 -6.55 -18.58
N ASP A 125 19.64 -6.58 -19.67
CA ASP A 125 18.31 -5.97 -19.70
C ASP A 125 17.31 -6.92 -19.05
N LEU A 126 17.25 -6.83 -17.72
CA LEU A 126 16.41 -7.67 -16.87
C LEU A 126 14.93 -7.69 -17.29
N VAL A 127 14.42 -6.60 -17.87
CA VAL A 127 13.01 -6.55 -18.30
C VAL A 127 12.80 -7.41 -19.55
N ASN A 128 13.70 -7.32 -20.52
CA ASN A 128 13.59 -8.10 -21.75
C ASN A 128 13.88 -9.59 -21.52
N GLU A 129 14.75 -9.94 -20.57
CA GLU A 129 15.04 -11.34 -20.25
C GLU A 129 13.94 -12.03 -19.42
N LEU A 130 13.15 -11.29 -18.65
CA LEU A 130 12.06 -11.86 -17.83
C LEU A 130 10.71 -11.95 -18.56
N ILE A 131 10.54 -11.25 -19.69
CA ILE A 131 9.27 -11.17 -20.43
C ILE A 131 9.24 -12.14 -21.63
N CYS A 132 10.33 -12.86 -21.92
CA CYS A 132 10.38 -13.94 -22.90
C CYS A 132 10.04 -15.32 -22.31
#